data_AF-A0A3A4ZSD2-F1
#
_entry.id   AF-A0A3A4ZSD2-F1
#
_cell.length_a   1.000
_cell.length_b   1.000
_cell.length_c   1.000
_cell.angle_alpha   90.00
_cell.angle_beta   90.00
_cell.angle_gamma   90.00
#
_symmetry.space_group_name_H-M   'P 1'
#
loop_
_entity.id
_entity.type
_entity.pdbx_description
1 polymer ?
#
loop_
_entity_poly.entity_id
_entity_poly.type
_entity_poly.pdbx_seq_one_letter_code
_entity_poly.pdbx_strand_id
1 'polypeptide(L)'
;MLQNGGYEVEVLADSMVRVPGRYYAPKYHRLTTMRVVFPRIVLAELNTHRLLSRNSASSRAIPVEAMLRRVQDNPFIPDRFPLTHKGMQAHKWIEQDDPEYSKYVTAWLGARDSAVEQVIALNTMGVSKQIANRILEPFLWHQVIISATEWENFLALRANDNAQNEIRILAEMILESLNTSEPKELAGHEWHIPFGDRFDEGRLHDALSTLQQMDYPVASVEELKRIAAVARCARVSYWNFDGQDDYMRDANLFRTLLDSGHMSPFEHVAHAMTPEEYMGYSRTSPSPYGTQHGWRGNFRGFVQMRKSFPESVENRGDSRLNILHLDD
;
A
#
# COMPACT_ATOMS: atom_id res chain seq x y z
N MET A 1 -15.98 -19.19 4.87
CA MET A 1 -16.18 -17.78 5.21
C MET A 1 -14.87 -17.26 5.76
N LEU A 2 -14.30 -16.21 5.16
CA LEU A 2 -13.09 -15.56 5.69
C LEU A 2 -13.41 -15.01 7.09
N GLN A 3 -12.51 -15.18 8.05
CA GLN A 3 -12.79 -14.98 9.48
C GLN A 3 -13.21 -13.56 9.90
N ASN A 4 -13.04 -12.53 9.06
CA ASN A 4 -13.33 -11.12 9.39
C ASN A 4 -14.12 -10.39 8.30
N GLY A 5 -15.10 -11.05 7.69
CA GLY A 5 -15.95 -10.39 6.68
C GLY A 5 -15.20 -9.86 5.45
N GLY A 6 -14.03 -10.41 5.11
CA GLY A 6 -13.22 -10.04 3.93
C GLY A 6 -12.09 -9.04 4.17
N TYR A 7 -12.01 -8.42 5.35
CA TYR A 7 -10.89 -7.55 5.73
C TYR A 7 -9.64 -8.35 6.08
N GLU A 8 -8.47 -7.86 5.67
CA GLU A 8 -7.17 -8.45 6.01
C GLU A 8 -6.17 -7.34 6.32
N VAL A 9 -5.35 -7.55 7.36
CA VAL A 9 -4.15 -6.77 7.62
C VAL A 9 -3.02 -7.77 7.87
N GLU A 10 -1.96 -7.67 7.09
CA GLU A 10 -0.83 -8.56 7.16
C GLU A 10 0.46 -7.74 7.18
N VAL A 11 1.23 -7.86 8.26
CA VAL A 11 2.55 -7.22 8.36
C VAL A 11 3.53 -7.96 7.44
N LEU A 12 4.09 -7.22 6.49
CA LEU A 12 5.06 -7.74 5.51
C LEU A 12 6.50 -7.45 5.91
N ALA A 13 6.71 -6.41 6.70
CA ALA A 13 7.95 -6.08 7.38
C ALA A 13 7.65 -5.04 8.46
N ASP A 14 8.37 -5.12 9.57
CA ASP A 14 8.26 -4.17 10.66
C ASP A 14 9.64 -3.94 11.27
N SER A 15 10.07 -2.68 11.29
CA SER A 15 11.44 -2.33 11.66
C SER A 15 11.46 -1.06 12.48
N MET A 16 12.45 -0.94 13.36
CA MET A 16 12.71 0.29 14.08
C MET A 16 14.19 0.65 14.03
N VAL A 17 14.47 1.94 14.17
CA VAL A 17 15.83 2.47 14.29
C VAL A 17 15.90 3.42 15.47
N ARG A 18 16.92 3.24 16.32
CA ARG A 18 17.20 4.19 17.41
C ARG A 18 17.88 5.43 16.87
N VAL A 19 17.50 6.58 17.40
CA VAL A 19 18.09 7.86 16.98
C VAL A 19 18.77 8.55 18.16
N PRO A 20 19.78 9.40 17.91
CA PRO A 20 20.47 10.12 18.97
C PRO A 20 19.47 10.91 19.82
N GLY A 21 19.39 10.59 21.11
CA GLY A 21 18.52 11.29 22.04
C GLY A 21 19.01 12.71 22.23
N ARG A 22 18.35 13.69 21.61
CA ARG A 22 18.34 15.07 22.11
C ARG A 22 16.97 15.36 22.69
N TYR A 23 16.96 16.18 23.76
CA TYR A 23 15.77 16.65 24.46
C TYR A 23 14.69 17.00 23.42
N TYR A 24 13.52 16.34 23.49
CA TYR A 24 12.33 16.49 22.64
C TYR A 24 12.21 15.64 21.35
N ALA A 25 13.15 14.74 21.01
CA ALA A 25 12.96 13.78 19.91
C ALA A 25 12.50 12.40 20.42
N PRO A 26 11.63 11.67 19.68
CA PRO A 26 11.36 10.26 19.97
C PRO A 26 12.67 9.47 19.92
N LYS A 27 12.84 8.50 20.83
CA LYS A 27 14.08 7.70 20.95
C LYS A 27 14.31 6.76 19.77
N TYR A 28 13.28 6.51 18.98
CA TYR A 28 13.30 5.66 17.80
C TYR A 28 12.24 6.10 16.80
N HIS A 29 12.38 5.65 15.56
CA HIS A 29 11.30 5.65 14.56
C HIS A 29 11.01 4.22 14.14
N ARG A 30 9.74 3.92 13.86
CA ARG A 30 9.29 2.60 13.40
C ARG A 30 8.74 2.72 11.99
N LEU A 31 9.20 1.87 11.07
CA LEU A 31 8.67 1.73 9.73
C LEU A 31 7.97 0.37 9.65
N THR A 32 6.69 0.39 9.30
CA THR A 32 5.91 -0.83 9.11
C THR A 32 5.36 -0.84 7.69
N THR A 33 5.47 -1.99 7.02
CA THR A 33 4.87 -2.26 5.71
C THR A 33 3.83 -3.35 5.86
N MET A 34 2.61 -3.10 5.38
CA MET A 34 1.48 -4.01 5.50
C MET A 34 0.80 -4.23 4.14
N ARG A 35 0.31 -5.44 3.92
CA ARG A 35 -0.74 -5.72 2.93
C ARG A 35 -2.08 -5.56 3.64
N VAL A 36 -2.94 -4.73 3.08
CA VAL A 36 -4.29 -4.51 3.59
C VAL A 36 -5.34 -4.83 2.54
N VAL A 37 -6.43 -5.47 2.97
CA VAL A 37 -7.63 -5.75 2.17
C VAL A 37 -8.83 -5.09 2.83
N PHE A 38 -9.59 -4.33 2.04
CA PHE A 38 -10.74 -3.57 2.51
C PHE A 38 -11.74 -3.32 1.36
N PRO A 39 -12.98 -2.87 1.63
CA PRO A 39 -13.97 -2.57 0.60
C PRO A 39 -13.49 -1.44 -0.31
N ARG A 40 -13.56 -1.61 -1.62
CA ARG A 40 -13.02 -0.64 -2.60
C ARG A 40 -13.55 0.79 -2.44
N ILE A 41 -14.73 0.97 -1.84
CA ILE A 41 -15.31 2.26 -1.46
C ILE A 41 -14.42 3.08 -0.51
N VAL A 42 -13.63 2.41 0.36
CA VAL A 42 -12.72 3.04 1.34
C VAL A 42 -11.49 3.66 0.69
N LEU A 43 -11.12 3.25 -0.54
CA LEU A 43 -9.86 3.65 -1.17
C LEU A 43 -9.71 5.17 -1.28
N ALA A 44 -10.79 5.90 -1.58
CA ALA A 44 -10.75 7.35 -1.72
C ALA A 44 -10.35 8.03 -0.40
N GLU A 45 -10.92 7.57 0.71
CA GLU A 45 -10.66 8.10 2.04
C GLU A 45 -9.25 7.72 2.54
N LEU A 46 -8.83 6.46 2.33
CA LEU A 46 -7.45 6.03 2.61
C LEU A 46 -6.45 6.92 1.86
N ASN A 47 -6.76 7.30 0.62
CA ASN A 47 -5.86 8.07 -0.23
C ASN A 47 -5.63 9.52 0.22
N THR A 48 -6.45 10.04 1.14
CA THR A 48 -6.27 11.38 1.72
C THR A 48 -5.07 11.48 2.66
N HIS A 49 -4.56 10.34 3.15
CA HIS A 49 -3.43 10.28 4.08
C HIS A 49 -2.09 10.28 3.32
N ARG A 50 -1.52 11.48 3.17
CA ARG A 50 -0.34 11.74 2.34
C ARG A 50 0.97 11.13 2.86
N LEU A 51 1.04 10.77 4.14
CA LEU A 51 2.23 10.17 4.74
C LEU A 51 2.30 8.65 4.56
N LEU A 52 1.24 8.03 4.00
CA LEU A 52 1.24 6.63 3.61
C LEU A 52 1.82 6.49 2.19
N SER A 53 2.93 5.77 2.06
CA SER A 53 3.39 5.23 0.77
C SER A 53 2.50 4.06 0.39
N ARG A 54 2.10 3.97 -0.88
CA ARG A 54 1.02 3.08 -1.34
C ARG A 54 1.31 2.45 -2.70
N ASN A 55 1.09 1.14 -2.79
CA ASN A 55 0.81 0.45 -4.04
C ASN A 55 -0.58 -0.17 -4.00
N SER A 56 -1.47 0.32 -4.84
CA SER A 56 -2.87 -0.10 -4.92
C SER A 56 -3.08 -1.05 -6.10
N ALA A 57 -3.90 -2.09 -5.92
CA ALA A 57 -4.38 -2.90 -7.03
C ALA A 57 -5.09 -2.03 -8.10
N SER A 58 -5.11 -2.51 -9.35
CA SER A 58 -5.74 -1.81 -10.48
C SER A 58 -6.77 -2.69 -11.17
N SER A 59 -8.05 -2.32 -11.06
CA SER A 59 -9.16 -2.96 -11.79
C SER A 59 -8.99 -2.90 -13.31
N ARG A 60 -8.26 -1.89 -13.83
CA ARG A 60 -7.94 -1.74 -15.25
C ARG A 60 -7.01 -2.84 -15.79
N ALA A 61 -6.19 -3.42 -14.92
CA ALA A 61 -5.25 -4.46 -15.31
C ALA A 61 -5.93 -5.82 -15.44
N ILE A 62 -7.04 -6.04 -14.73
CA ILE A 62 -7.64 -7.36 -14.54
C ILE A 62 -8.71 -7.63 -15.61
N PRO A 63 -8.71 -8.81 -16.29
CA PRO A 63 -9.76 -9.18 -17.25
C PRO A 63 -11.18 -9.05 -16.67
N VAL A 64 -12.15 -8.73 -17.52
CA VAL A 64 -13.55 -8.52 -17.10
C VAL A 64 -14.11 -9.78 -16.46
N GLU A 65 -13.85 -10.94 -17.07
CA GLU A 65 -14.32 -12.25 -16.60
C GLU A 65 -13.80 -12.56 -15.20
N ALA A 66 -12.56 -12.17 -14.91
CA ALA A 66 -11.97 -12.34 -13.58
C ALA A 66 -12.62 -11.37 -12.56
N MET A 67 -13.00 -10.16 -12.95
CA MET A 67 -13.75 -9.24 -12.06
C MET A 67 -15.17 -9.69 -11.80
N LEU A 68 -15.86 -10.19 -12.81
CA LEU A 68 -17.20 -10.74 -12.66
C LEU A 68 -17.19 -11.90 -11.64
N ARG A 69 -16.22 -12.83 -11.77
CA ARG A 69 -16.07 -13.90 -10.77
C ARG A 69 -15.80 -13.37 -9.36
N ARG A 70 -14.85 -12.43 -9.20
CA ARG A 70 -14.54 -11.88 -7.86
C ARG A 70 -15.75 -11.25 -7.18
N VAL A 71 -16.56 -10.47 -7.91
CA VAL A 71 -17.74 -9.81 -7.34
C VAL A 71 -18.92 -10.76 -7.11
N GLN A 72 -19.00 -11.87 -7.85
CA GLN A 72 -20.03 -12.88 -7.67
C GLN A 72 -19.68 -13.83 -6.51
N ASP A 73 -18.45 -14.32 -6.46
CA ASP A 73 -17.98 -15.32 -5.49
C ASP A 73 -17.71 -14.70 -4.11
N ASN A 74 -17.19 -13.47 -4.07
CA ASN A 74 -16.84 -12.78 -2.83
C ASN A 74 -17.13 -11.27 -2.93
N PRO A 75 -18.41 -10.85 -3.00
CA PRO A 75 -18.77 -9.44 -2.94
C PRO A 75 -18.43 -8.84 -1.57
N PHE A 76 -18.13 -7.55 -1.56
CA PHE A 76 -18.28 -6.75 -0.34
C PHE A 76 -19.75 -6.60 0.00
N ILE A 77 -20.10 -6.87 1.25
CA ILE A 77 -21.39 -6.60 1.86
C ILE A 77 -21.10 -5.80 3.14
N PRO A 78 -21.75 -4.64 3.36
CA PRO A 78 -21.60 -3.89 4.61
C PRO A 78 -21.92 -4.78 5.81
N ASP A 79 -21.05 -4.76 6.82
CA ASP A 79 -21.25 -5.46 8.09
C ASP A 79 -22.46 -4.90 8.85
N ARG A 80 -22.77 -3.62 8.66
CA ARG A 80 -24.00 -2.97 9.14
C ARG A 80 -24.43 -1.88 8.18
N PHE A 81 -25.73 -1.61 8.11
CA PHE A 81 -26.28 -0.60 7.20
C PHE A 81 -26.65 0.68 7.95
N PRO A 82 -26.08 1.85 7.60
CA PRO A 82 -26.49 3.10 8.21
C PRO A 82 -27.88 3.49 7.74
N LEU A 83 -28.77 3.83 8.68
CA LEU A 83 -30.07 4.41 8.36
C LEU A 83 -29.92 5.91 7.99
N THR A 84 -30.95 6.44 7.31
CA THR A 84 -31.00 7.84 6.89
C THR A 84 -30.77 8.79 8.09
N HIS A 85 -29.86 9.74 7.91
CA HIS A 85 -29.48 10.73 8.91
C HIS A 85 -29.16 12.08 8.27
N LYS A 86 -29.09 13.14 9.10
CA LYS A 86 -28.61 14.46 8.68
C LYS A 86 -27.13 14.58 9.04
N GLY A 87 -26.33 15.18 8.16
CA GLY A 87 -24.88 15.31 8.37
C GLY A 87 -24.10 14.12 7.82
N MET A 88 -22.83 14.01 8.23
CA MET A 88 -21.89 13.00 7.69
C MET A 88 -21.84 11.69 8.49
N GLN A 89 -22.43 11.66 9.69
CA GLN A 89 -22.29 10.55 10.63
C GLN A 89 -23.63 9.88 10.91
N ALA A 90 -23.66 8.56 10.76
CA ALA A 90 -24.83 7.77 11.10
C ALA A 90 -24.90 7.50 12.61
N HIS A 91 -26.10 7.61 13.17
CA HIS A 91 -26.37 7.35 14.59
C HIS A 91 -27.29 6.14 14.81
N LYS A 92 -27.83 5.57 13.73
CA LYS A 92 -28.72 4.40 13.75
C LYS A 92 -28.31 3.45 12.64
N TRP A 93 -28.33 2.17 12.96
CA TRP A 93 -27.81 1.11 12.12
C TRP A 93 -28.77 -0.08 12.11
N ILE A 94 -28.73 -0.84 11.01
CA ILE A 94 -29.22 -2.22 10.96
C ILE A 94 -27.99 -3.10 11.14
N GLU A 95 -27.89 -3.71 12.31
CA GLU A 95 -26.79 -4.60 12.71
C GLU A 95 -27.02 -6.03 12.20
N GLN A 96 -26.00 -6.88 12.19
CA GLN A 96 -26.09 -8.24 11.61
C GLN A 96 -27.10 -9.15 12.32
N ASP A 97 -27.32 -8.92 13.62
CA ASP A 97 -28.26 -9.67 14.44
C ASP A 97 -29.71 -9.15 14.33
N ASP A 98 -29.93 -8.05 13.60
CA ASP A 98 -31.27 -7.53 13.32
C ASP A 98 -32.01 -8.47 12.35
N PRO A 99 -33.26 -8.88 12.65
CA PRO A 99 -34.07 -9.71 11.76
C PRO A 99 -34.25 -9.15 10.34
N GLU A 100 -34.20 -7.82 10.18
CA GLU A 100 -34.33 -7.14 8.89
C GLU A 100 -33.01 -7.07 8.10
N TYR A 101 -31.85 -7.37 8.70
CA TYR A 101 -30.53 -7.27 8.03
C TYR A 101 -30.50 -7.99 6.68
N SER A 102 -31.08 -9.19 6.62
CA SER A 102 -31.18 -10.01 5.39
C SER A 102 -31.85 -9.29 4.21
N LYS A 103 -32.83 -8.39 4.49
CA LYS A 103 -33.51 -7.58 3.47
C LYS A 103 -32.58 -6.55 2.86
N TYR A 104 -31.75 -5.89 3.67
CA TYR A 104 -30.77 -4.91 3.21
C TYR A 104 -29.66 -5.57 2.40
N VAL A 105 -29.16 -6.72 2.85
CA VAL A 105 -28.22 -7.54 2.08
C VAL A 105 -28.81 -7.95 0.73
N THR A 106 -30.07 -8.39 0.70
CA THR A 106 -30.75 -8.76 -0.56
C THR A 106 -30.83 -7.57 -1.52
N ALA A 107 -31.21 -6.39 -1.04
CA ALA A 107 -31.26 -5.18 -1.86
C ALA A 107 -29.87 -4.76 -2.38
N TRP A 108 -28.84 -4.84 -1.53
CA TRP A 108 -27.45 -4.56 -1.90
C TRP A 108 -26.93 -5.51 -2.97
N LEU A 109 -27.18 -6.82 -2.82
CA LEU A 109 -26.79 -7.83 -3.78
C LEU A 109 -27.60 -7.73 -5.09
N GLY A 110 -28.86 -7.30 -5.03
CA GLY A 110 -29.65 -6.98 -6.22
C GLY A 110 -29.02 -5.85 -7.05
N ALA A 111 -28.52 -4.80 -6.40
CA ALA A 111 -27.77 -3.74 -7.07
C ALA A 111 -26.46 -4.25 -7.69
N ARG A 112 -25.76 -5.16 -7.00
CA ARG A 112 -24.56 -5.84 -7.50
C ARG A 112 -24.86 -6.69 -8.73
N ASP A 113 -25.98 -7.41 -8.74
CA ASP A 113 -26.38 -8.25 -9.88
C ASP A 113 -26.74 -7.38 -11.10
N SER A 114 -27.46 -6.27 -10.90
CA SER A 114 -27.70 -5.30 -11.98
C SER A 114 -26.39 -4.71 -12.52
N ALA A 115 -25.43 -4.39 -11.64
CA ALA A 115 -24.11 -3.91 -12.06
C ALA A 115 -23.35 -4.96 -12.89
N VAL A 116 -23.41 -6.24 -12.51
CA VAL A 116 -22.85 -7.37 -13.25
C VAL A 116 -23.46 -7.47 -14.65
N GLU A 117 -24.79 -7.40 -14.77
CA GLU A 117 -25.48 -7.43 -16.07
C GLU A 117 -25.01 -6.29 -16.99
N GLN A 118 -24.89 -5.07 -16.45
CA GLN A 118 -24.42 -3.91 -17.22
C GLN A 118 -22.98 -4.09 -17.70
N VAL A 119 -22.10 -4.64 -16.87
CA VAL A 119 -20.71 -4.89 -17.28
C VAL A 119 -20.63 -5.96 -18.37
N ILE A 120 -21.45 -7.02 -18.30
CA ILE A 120 -21.54 -8.03 -19.36
C ILE A 120 -22.00 -7.40 -20.67
N ALA A 121 -23.04 -6.55 -20.62
CA ALA A 121 -23.53 -5.85 -21.80
C ALA A 121 -22.47 -4.94 -22.42
N LEU A 122 -21.79 -4.11 -21.61
CA LEU A 122 -20.72 -3.22 -22.07
C LEU A 122 -19.54 -3.98 -22.67
N ASN A 123 -19.11 -5.09 -22.04
CA ASN A 123 -18.03 -5.92 -22.56
C ASN A 123 -18.42 -6.55 -23.92
N THR A 124 -19.68 -6.99 -24.06
CA THR A 124 -20.23 -7.52 -25.32
C THR A 124 -20.25 -6.46 -26.43
N MET A 125 -20.46 -5.19 -26.07
CA MET A 125 -20.36 -4.04 -26.99
C MET A 125 -18.91 -3.62 -27.28
N GLY A 126 -17.91 -4.28 -26.71
CA GLY A 126 -16.50 -3.98 -26.92
C GLY A 126 -15.93 -2.87 -26.04
N VAL A 127 -16.64 -2.46 -24.97
CA VAL A 127 -16.12 -1.46 -24.03
C VAL A 127 -14.97 -2.06 -23.21
N SER A 128 -13.85 -1.36 -23.20
CA SER A 128 -12.64 -1.80 -22.49
C SER A 128 -12.86 -1.99 -20.99
N LYS A 129 -12.21 -3.01 -20.44
CA LYS A 129 -12.08 -3.28 -18.98
C LYS A 129 -11.66 -2.06 -18.16
N GLN A 130 -10.98 -1.08 -18.78
CA GLN A 130 -10.58 0.16 -18.11
C GLN A 130 -11.76 0.96 -17.55
N ILE A 131 -12.92 0.88 -18.21
CA ILE A 131 -14.17 1.56 -17.83
C ILE A 131 -15.21 0.56 -17.35
N ALA A 132 -15.43 -0.55 -18.07
CA ALA A 132 -16.50 -1.50 -17.72
C ALA A 132 -16.40 -2.00 -16.26
N ASN A 133 -15.20 -2.40 -15.83
CA ASN A 133 -14.97 -2.89 -14.45
C ASN A 133 -15.27 -1.85 -13.36
N ARG A 134 -15.34 -0.54 -13.67
CA ARG A 134 -15.59 0.52 -12.68
C ARG A 134 -16.98 0.42 -12.06
N ILE A 135 -17.95 -0.10 -12.80
CA ILE A 135 -19.34 -0.26 -12.34
C ILE A 135 -19.43 -1.27 -11.18
N LEU A 136 -18.46 -2.19 -11.08
CA LEU A 136 -18.41 -3.20 -10.02
C LEU A 136 -17.70 -2.70 -8.75
N GLU A 137 -17.00 -1.57 -8.80
CA GLU A 137 -16.16 -1.09 -7.68
C GLU A 137 -16.90 -0.98 -6.33
N PRO A 138 -18.19 -0.60 -6.24
CA PRO A 138 -18.88 -0.56 -4.94
C PRO A 138 -18.94 -1.91 -4.21
N PHE A 139 -18.85 -3.02 -4.94
CA PHE A 139 -19.06 -4.38 -4.42
C PHE A 139 -17.77 -5.20 -4.35
N LEU A 140 -16.62 -4.59 -4.64
CA LEU A 140 -15.35 -5.28 -4.69
C LEU A 140 -14.53 -5.08 -3.42
N TRP A 141 -13.85 -6.13 -2.99
CA TRP A 141 -12.69 -6.01 -2.13
C TRP A 141 -11.51 -5.43 -2.89
N HIS A 142 -10.67 -4.69 -2.17
CA HIS A 142 -9.52 -4.00 -2.72
C HIS A 142 -8.30 -4.23 -1.86
N GLN A 143 -7.16 -4.39 -2.53
CA GLN A 143 -5.90 -4.68 -1.86
C GLN A 143 -4.89 -3.56 -2.10
N VAL A 144 -4.19 -3.16 -1.04
CA VAL A 144 -3.17 -2.12 -1.07
C VAL A 144 -1.98 -2.56 -0.20
N ILE A 145 -0.77 -2.30 -0.66
CA ILE A 145 0.42 -2.33 0.19
C ILE A 145 0.65 -0.91 0.70
N ILE A 146 0.78 -0.77 2.01
CA ILE A 146 0.99 0.52 2.68
C ILE A 146 2.27 0.47 3.51
N SER A 147 3.06 1.54 3.47
CA SER A 147 4.22 1.73 4.35
C SER A 147 4.20 3.11 4.95
N ALA A 148 4.50 3.22 6.25
CA ALA A 148 4.61 4.50 6.93
C ALA A 148 5.44 4.42 8.22
N THR A 149 5.96 5.57 8.62
CA THR A 149 6.49 5.82 9.96
C THR A 149 5.51 6.60 10.85
N GLU A 150 4.58 7.32 10.24
CA GLU A 150 3.62 8.21 10.92
C GLU A 150 2.20 7.62 10.87
N TRP A 151 1.90 6.75 11.83
CA TRP A 151 0.59 6.09 11.93
C TRP A 151 -0.40 6.88 12.79
N GLU A 152 0.08 7.66 13.76
CA GLU A 152 -0.74 8.25 14.82
C GLU A 152 -1.91 9.08 14.28
N ASN A 153 -1.66 9.97 13.32
CA ASN A 153 -2.73 10.80 12.75
C ASN A 153 -3.76 9.97 11.96
N PHE A 154 -3.32 8.94 11.23
CA PHE A 154 -4.25 8.05 10.53
C PHE A 154 -5.16 7.34 11.54
N LEU A 155 -4.58 6.77 12.59
CA LEU A 155 -5.29 6.02 13.62
C LEU A 155 -6.22 6.93 14.44
N ALA A 156 -5.77 8.11 14.86
CA ALA A 156 -6.58 9.06 15.62
C ALA A 156 -7.84 9.52 14.86
N LEU A 157 -7.74 9.66 13.53
CA LEU A 157 -8.85 10.08 12.68
C LEU A 157 -9.75 8.93 12.24
N ARG A 158 -9.20 7.73 12.04
CA ARG A 158 -9.91 6.61 11.39
C ARG A 158 -10.26 5.47 12.34
N ALA A 159 -9.44 5.15 13.34
CA ALA A 159 -9.84 4.26 14.45
C ALA A 159 -10.65 5.06 15.48
N ASN A 160 -11.75 5.65 15.01
CA ASN A 160 -12.57 6.59 15.74
C ASN A 160 -14.06 6.33 15.43
N ASP A 161 -14.92 6.49 16.44
CA ASP A 161 -16.37 6.29 16.30
C ASP A 161 -17.03 7.20 15.26
N ASN A 162 -16.41 8.35 14.97
CA ASN A 162 -16.89 9.34 14.01
C ASN A 162 -16.48 9.05 12.55
N ALA A 163 -15.60 8.08 12.33
CA ALA A 163 -15.20 7.67 11.00
C ALA A 163 -16.28 6.80 10.34
N GLN A 164 -16.28 6.73 9.02
CA GLN A 164 -17.12 5.76 8.32
C GLN A 164 -16.75 4.34 8.78
N ASN A 165 -17.76 3.48 8.97
CA ASN A 165 -17.57 2.17 9.57
C ASN A 165 -16.48 1.35 8.86
N GLU A 166 -16.51 1.33 7.53
CA GLU A 166 -15.63 0.46 6.76
C GLU A 166 -14.15 0.83 6.88
N ILE A 167 -13.79 2.13 6.96
CA ILE A 167 -12.40 2.54 7.18
C ILE A 167 -12.00 2.38 8.65
N ARG A 168 -12.97 2.50 9.56
CA ARG A 168 -12.74 2.32 10.99
C ARG A 168 -12.30 0.91 11.31
N ILE A 169 -13.00 -0.10 10.79
CA ILE A 169 -12.65 -1.51 10.95
C ILE A 169 -11.20 -1.74 10.49
N LEU A 170 -10.84 -1.25 9.30
CA LEU A 170 -9.48 -1.35 8.79
C LEU A 170 -8.46 -0.66 9.72
N ALA A 171 -8.77 0.54 10.21
CA ALA A 171 -7.86 1.30 11.07
C ALA A 171 -7.66 0.65 12.44
N GLU A 172 -8.72 0.06 13.02
CA GLU A 172 -8.64 -0.71 14.27
C GLU A 172 -7.81 -1.99 14.08
N MET A 173 -7.96 -2.71 12.96
CA MET A 173 -7.12 -3.87 12.64
C MET A 173 -5.64 -3.49 12.41
N ILE A 174 -5.37 -2.34 11.80
CA ILE A 174 -4.00 -1.80 11.68
C ILE A 174 -3.44 -1.44 13.05
N LEU A 175 -4.21 -0.79 13.92
CA LEU A 175 -3.80 -0.46 15.28
C LEU A 175 -3.45 -1.73 16.07
N GLU A 176 -4.31 -2.74 16.02
CA GLU A 176 -4.06 -4.04 16.64
C GLU A 176 -2.76 -4.65 16.12
N SER A 177 -2.60 -4.73 14.79
CA SER A 177 -1.39 -5.27 14.16
C SER A 177 -0.11 -4.52 14.56
N LEU A 178 -0.17 -3.19 14.69
CA LEU A 178 0.95 -2.38 15.18
C LEU A 178 1.25 -2.66 16.65
N ASN A 179 0.24 -2.85 17.49
CA ASN A 179 0.43 -3.13 18.92
C ASN A 179 0.95 -4.55 19.18
N THR A 180 0.57 -5.53 18.35
CA THR A 180 0.98 -6.93 18.50
C THR A 180 2.29 -7.27 17.81
N SER A 181 2.66 -6.54 16.75
CA SER A 181 3.91 -6.78 16.02
C SER A 181 5.13 -6.26 16.78
N GLU A 182 6.19 -7.06 16.81
CA GLU A 182 7.49 -6.70 17.38
C GLU A 182 8.45 -6.22 16.27
N PRO A 183 8.81 -4.93 16.22
CA PRO A 183 9.66 -4.42 15.15
C PRO A 183 11.11 -4.88 15.30
N LYS A 184 11.73 -5.32 14.19
CA LYS A 184 13.16 -5.62 14.16
C LYS A 184 13.98 -4.34 14.31
N GLU A 185 14.85 -4.28 15.31
CA GLU A 185 15.82 -3.18 15.43
C GLU A 185 16.87 -3.29 14.32
N LEU A 186 17.05 -2.20 13.58
CA LEU A 186 18.00 -2.07 12.47
C LEU A 186 19.13 -1.11 12.85
N ALA A 187 20.35 -1.50 12.54
CA ALA A 187 21.50 -0.59 12.54
C ALA A 187 21.47 0.34 11.32
N GLY A 188 22.26 1.42 11.35
CA GLY A 188 22.40 2.31 10.20
C GLY A 188 22.81 1.55 8.94
N HIS A 189 22.15 1.87 7.83
CA HIS A 189 22.25 1.20 6.52
C HIS A 189 21.71 -0.24 6.43
N GLU A 190 21.19 -0.83 7.51
CA GLU A 190 20.41 -2.06 7.39
C GLU A 190 19.03 -1.77 6.79
N TRP A 191 18.47 -2.76 6.09
CA TRP A 191 17.30 -2.56 5.23
C TRP A 191 16.01 -3.12 5.85
N HIS A 192 14.97 -2.32 5.75
CA HIS A 192 13.58 -2.73 5.82
C HIS A 192 13.17 -3.31 4.46
N ILE A 193 12.97 -4.63 4.40
CA ILE A 193 12.68 -5.38 3.18
C ILE A 193 11.33 -6.09 3.33
N PRO A 194 10.22 -5.54 2.78
CA PRO A 194 8.94 -6.23 2.72
C PRO A 194 9.07 -7.61 2.09
N PHE A 195 8.42 -8.62 2.67
CA PHE A 195 8.51 -10.04 2.28
C PHE A 195 9.89 -10.69 2.47
N GLY A 196 10.88 -9.97 3.02
CA GLY A 196 12.27 -10.44 3.05
C GLY A 196 12.48 -11.74 3.84
N ASP A 197 11.70 -11.93 4.90
CA ASP A 197 11.66 -13.13 5.74
C ASP A 197 11.03 -14.36 5.05
N ARG A 198 10.36 -14.13 3.90
CA ARG A 198 9.68 -15.17 3.11
C ARG A 198 10.47 -15.59 1.89
N PHE A 199 11.62 -14.98 1.64
CA PHE A 199 12.43 -15.33 0.48
C PHE A 199 13.21 -16.62 0.71
N ASP A 200 13.24 -17.47 -0.31
CA ASP A 200 14.05 -18.67 -0.35
C ASP A 200 15.49 -18.31 -0.72
N GLU A 201 16.39 -18.42 0.28
CA GLU A 201 17.80 -18.10 0.12
C GLU A 201 18.48 -18.94 -0.96
N GLY A 202 18.17 -20.23 -1.07
CA GLY A 202 18.80 -21.12 -2.06
C GLY A 202 18.44 -20.67 -3.48
N ARG A 203 17.16 -20.41 -3.71
CA ARG A 203 16.67 -19.92 -5.01
C ARG A 203 17.16 -18.52 -5.34
N LEU A 204 17.40 -17.67 -4.33
CA LEU A 204 18.05 -16.37 -4.54
C LEU A 204 19.50 -16.53 -5.02
N HIS A 205 20.27 -17.47 -4.46
CA HIS A 205 21.64 -17.73 -4.90
C HIS A 205 21.68 -18.31 -6.33
N ASP A 206 20.76 -19.22 -6.65
CA ASP A 206 20.61 -19.77 -8.00
C ASP A 206 20.26 -18.68 -9.02
N ALA A 207 19.28 -17.83 -8.67
CA ALA A 207 18.88 -16.70 -9.50
C ALA A 207 20.00 -15.66 -9.66
N LEU A 208 20.74 -15.34 -8.59
CA LEU A 208 21.89 -14.44 -8.64
C LEU A 208 22.94 -14.94 -9.63
N SER A 209 23.30 -16.22 -9.54
CA SER A 209 24.28 -16.85 -10.43
C SER A 209 23.83 -16.76 -11.89
N THR A 210 22.54 -17.01 -12.15
CA THR A 210 21.95 -16.91 -13.48
C THR A 210 21.94 -15.47 -14.01
N LEU A 211 21.53 -14.51 -13.18
CA LEU A 211 21.52 -13.08 -13.52
C LEU A 211 22.91 -12.56 -13.88
N GLN A 212 23.93 -12.96 -13.11
CA GLN A 212 25.32 -12.55 -13.38
C GLN A 212 25.87 -13.16 -14.69
N GLN A 213 25.51 -14.41 -15.02
CA GLN A 213 25.85 -14.99 -16.32
C GLN A 213 25.18 -14.28 -17.50
N MET A 214 24.02 -13.65 -17.26
CA MET A 214 23.29 -12.84 -18.24
C MET A 214 23.71 -11.36 -18.24
N ASP A 215 24.80 -11.00 -17.55
CA ASP A 215 25.30 -9.63 -17.40
C ASP A 215 24.25 -8.65 -16.81
N TYR A 216 23.36 -9.17 -15.95
CA TYR A 216 22.43 -8.33 -15.21
C TYR A 216 23.15 -7.65 -14.04
N PRO A 217 22.99 -6.32 -13.83
CA PRO A 217 23.72 -5.57 -12.81
C PRO A 217 23.14 -5.83 -11.42
N VAL A 218 23.52 -6.95 -10.81
CA VAL A 218 23.21 -7.30 -9.40
C VAL A 218 24.46 -7.88 -8.74
N ALA A 219 24.88 -7.26 -7.64
CA ALA A 219 26.16 -7.56 -7.01
C ALA A 219 26.06 -8.64 -5.91
N SER A 220 24.88 -8.81 -5.30
CA SER A 220 24.72 -9.69 -4.14
C SER A 220 23.30 -10.20 -3.95
N VAL A 221 23.15 -11.24 -3.13
CA VAL A 221 21.83 -11.74 -2.69
C VAL A 221 21.05 -10.64 -1.97
N GLU A 222 21.69 -9.85 -1.12
CA GLU A 222 21.04 -8.74 -0.41
C GLU A 222 20.49 -7.67 -1.36
N GLU A 223 21.19 -7.41 -2.46
CA GLU A 223 20.66 -6.54 -3.52
C GLU A 223 19.48 -7.18 -4.26
N LEU A 224 19.57 -8.46 -4.58
CA LEU A 224 18.48 -9.19 -5.21
C LEU A 224 17.22 -9.24 -4.32
N LYS A 225 17.36 -9.36 -2.99
CA LYS A 225 16.24 -9.26 -2.05
C LYS A 225 15.52 -7.91 -2.14
N ARG A 226 16.27 -6.80 -2.21
CA ARG A 226 15.68 -5.45 -2.38
C ARG A 226 14.94 -5.32 -3.70
N ILE A 227 15.56 -5.79 -4.79
CA ILE A 227 14.96 -5.84 -6.13
C ILE A 227 13.65 -6.64 -6.10
N ALA A 228 13.68 -7.84 -5.52
CA ALA A 228 12.53 -8.72 -5.41
C ALA A 228 11.40 -8.10 -4.58
N ALA A 229 11.73 -7.46 -3.45
CA ALA A 229 10.75 -6.77 -2.61
C ALA A 229 10.03 -5.64 -3.36
N VAL A 230 10.76 -4.79 -4.10
CA VAL A 230 10.17 -3.74 -4.95
C VAL A 230 9.23 -4.35 -6.00
N ALA A 231 9.67 -5.40 -6.69
CA ALA A 231 8.87 -6.09 -7.70
C ALA A 231 7.58 -6.68 -7.11
N ARG A 232 7.66 -7.32 -5.93
CA ARG A 232 6.49 -7.86 -5.22
C ARG A 232 5.55 -6.76 -4.76
N CYS A 233 6.05 -5.64 -4.25
CA CYS A 233 5.23 -4.48 -3.92
C CYS A 233 4.44 -3.94 -5.13
N ALA A 234 5.00 -4.04 -6.35
CA ALA A 234 4.29 -3.68 -7.58
C ALA A 234 3.21 -4.69 -8.01
N ARG A 235 3.29 -5.95 -7.58
CA ARG A 235 2.39 -7.05 -7.99
C ARG A 235 1.06 -7.11 -7.24
N VAL A 236 0.71 -6.08 -6.48
CA VAL A 236 -0.50 -6.00 -5.63
C VAL A 236 -1.83 -6.33 -6.34
N SER A 237 -1.89 -6.24 -7.67
CA SER A 237 -3.11 -6.58 -8.44
C SER A 237 -3.39 -8.08 -8.61
N TYR A 238 -2.39 -8.94 -8.44
CA TYR A 238 -2.48 -10.33 -8.89
C TYR A 238 -2.97 -11.32 -7.83
N TRP A 239 -3.18 -10.92 -6.57
CA TRP A 239 -3.62 -11.77 -5.42
C TRP A 239 -2.78 -13.05 -5.16
N ASN A 240 -1.89 -13.41 -6.08
CA ASN A 240 -0.92 -14.48 -5.99
C ASN A 240 0.46 -13.86 -5.72
N PHE A 241 0.72 -13.52 -4.46
CA PHE A 241 2.10 -13.30 -4.01
C PHE A 241 2.85 -14.63 -3.83
N ASP A 242 2.10 -15.73 -3.66
CA ASP A 242 2.63 -17.09 -3.42
C ASP A 242 2.88 -17.90 -4.71
N GLY A 243 2.68 -17.30 -5.88
CA GLY A 243 2.98 -17.96 -7.16
C GLY A 243 4.49 -18.00 -7.40
N GLN A 244 5.09 -19.19 -7.19
CA GLN A 244 6.51 -19.59 -7.35
C GLN A 244 7.52 -18.44 -7.35
N ASP A 245 8.40 -18.36 -6.34
CA ASP A 245 9.47 -17.35 -6.24
C ASP A 245 10.38 -17.26 -7.48
N ASP A 246 9.91 -16.56 -8.50
CA ASP A 246 10.61 -16.35 -9.74
C ASP A 246 11.39 -15.03 -9.62
N TYR A 247 12.55 -15.12 -8.98
CA TYR A 247 13.44 -13.98 -8.77
C TYR A 247 13.95 -13.39 -10.09
N MET A 248 13.98 -14.17 -11.17
CA MET A 248 14.30 -13.68 -12.52
C MET A 248 13.18 -12.76 -13.02
N ARG A 249 11.93 -13.17 -12.85
CA ARG A 249 10.77 -12.33 -13.19
C ARG A 249 10.68 -11.09 -12.32
N ASP A 250 10.98 -11.22 -11.03
CA ASP A 250 11.01 -10.09 -10.12
C ASP A 250 12.13 -9.08 -10.52
N ALA A 251 13.33 -9.55 -10.88
CA ALA A 251 14.40 -8.69 -11.41
C ALA A 251 14.00 -8.00 -12.72
N ASN A 252 13.37 -8.72 -13.65
CA ASN A 252 12.88 -8.12 -14.90
C ASN A 252 11.79 -7.06 -14.66
N LEU A 253 10.87 -7.32 -13.72
CA LEU A 253 9.83 -6.36 -13.34
C LEU A 253 10.44 -5.12 -12.70
N PHE A 254 11.41 -5.28 -11.78
CA PHE A 254 12.14 -4.17 -11.18
C PHE A 254 12.74 -3.25 -12.24
N ARG A 255 13.47 -3.83 -13.22
CA ARG A 255 14.07 -3.07 -14.32
C ARG A 255 13.01 -2.32 -15.13
N THR A 256 11.92 -3.00 -15.48
CA THR A 256 10.81 -2.37 -16.22
C THR A 256 10.20 -1.19 -15.47
N LEU A 257 10.01 -1.31 -14.15
CA LEU A 257 9.47 -0.23 -13.31
C LEU A 257 10.43 0.97 -13.27
N LEU A 258 11.74 0.73 -13.15
CA LEU A 258 12.76 1.77 -13.18
C LEU A 258 12.77 2.47 -14.56
N ASP A 259 12.81 1.69 -15.63
CA ASP A 259 12.84 2.14 -17.02
C ASP A 259 11.54 2.82 -17.45
N SER A 260 10.43 2.63 -16.74
CA SER A 260 9.17 3.34 -16.96
C SER A 260 8.93 4.48 -15.96
N GLY A 261 9.82 4.68 -14.97
CA GLY A 261 9.67 5.70 -13.92
C GLY A 261 8.48 5.44 -12.99
N HIS A 262 8.06 4.17 -12.87
CA HIS A 262 7.03 3.77 -11.93
C HIS A 262 7.65 3.62 -10.54
N MET A 263 7.89 4.75 -9.88
CA MET A 263 8.72 4.82 -8.67
C MET A 263 8.01 4.47 -7.35
N SER A 264 6.68 4.35 -7.32
CA SER A 264 5.96 4.07 -6.06
C SER A 264 6.35 2.74 -5.38
N PRO A 265 6.63 1.63 -6.09
CA PRO A 265 7.10 0.39 -5.45
C PRO A 265 8.43 0.52 -4.72
N PHE A 266 9.28 1.47 -5.13
CA PHE A 266 10.59 1.74 -4.52
C PHE A 266 10.48 2.50 -3.20
N GLU A 267 9.29 2.99 -2.83
CA GLU A 267 9.09 3.67 -1.54
C GLU A 267 8.97 2.69 -0.37
N HIS A 268 8.57 1.44 -0.64
CA HIS A 268 8.31 0.44 0.40
C HIS A 268 9.58 -0.22 0.94
N VAL A 269 10.67 -0.21 0.15
CA VAL A 269 12.00 -0.68 0.56
C VAL A 269 12.81 0.51 1.04
N ALA A 270 13.36 0.46 2.24
CA ALA A 270 14.09 1.58 2.83
C ALA A 270 15.23 1.10 3.73
N HIS A 271 16.26 1.89 3.94
CA HIS A 271 17.27 1.61 4.95
C HIS A 271 17.14 2.52 6.17
N ALA A 272 17.52 2.00 7.33
CA ALA A 272 17.63 2.77 8.56
C ALA A 272 18.73 3.82 8.41
N MET A 273 18.47 5.03 8.90
CA MET A 273 19.42 6.13 8.87
C MET A 273 20.56 5.91 9.85
N THR A 274 21.77 6.31 9.47
CA THR A 274 22.84 6.58 10.44
C THR A 274 22.56 7.84 11.25
N PRO A 275 23.25 8.08 12.39
CA PRO A 275 23.17 9.35 13.10
C PRO A 275 23.49 10.58 12.24
N GLU A 276 24.42 10.45 11.28
CA GLU A 276 24.79 11.51 10.36
C GLU A 276 23.65 11.82 9.37
N GLU A 277 23.11 10.80 8.72
CA GLU A 277 21.95 10.94 7.82
C GLU A 277 20.74 11.53 8.54
N TYR A 278 20.48 11.08 9.77
CA TYR A 278 19.38 11.60 10.57
C TYR A 278 19.51 13.11 10.79
N MET A 279 20.73 13.60 11.04
CA MET A 279 20.97 15.03 11.24
C MET A 279 21.01 15.82 9.93
N GLY A 280 21.52 15.24 8.86
CA GLY A 280 21.59 15.85 7.53
C GLY A 280 20.24 15.98 6.83
N TYR A 281 19.31 15.06 7.07
CA TYR A 281 17.98 15.10 6.48
C TYR A 281 16.98 15.83 7.38
N SER A 282 16.31 16.85 6.85
CA SER A 282 15.36 17.64 7.64
C SER A 282 14.17 18.16 6.84
N ARG A 283 13.11 18.52 7.57
CA ARG A 283 11.98 19.33 7.11
C ARG A 283 11.92 20.59 7.95
N THR A 284 11.93 21.75 7.30
CA THR A 284 11.71 23.04 7.95
C THR A 284 10.22 23.28 8.11
N SER A 285 9.81 23.65 9.33
CA SER A 285 8.47 24.15 9.61
C SER A 285 8.57 25.61 10.04
N PRO A 286 7.55 26.44 9.77
CA PRO A 286 7.46 27.76 10.36
C PRO A 286 7.58 27.71 11.89
N SER A 287 8.10 28.78 12.48
CA SER A 287 8.12 28.99 13.93
C SER A 287 6.73 28.73 14.54
N PRO A 288 6.61 28.09 15.73
CA PRO A 288 7.67 27.70 16.67
C PRO A 288 8.25 26.30 16.46
N TYR A 289 7.78 25.54 15.46
CA TYR A 289 8.06 24.11 15.32
C TYR A 289 9.50 23.80 14.88
N GLY A 290 10.19 24.78 14.28
CA GLY A 290 11.59 24.70 13.91
C GLY A 290 11.92 23.62 12.87
N THR A 291 13.18 23.19 12.86
CA THR A 291 13.68 22.14 11.97
C THR A 291 13.45 20.77 12.59
N GLN A 292 12.73 19.91 11.87
CA GLN A 292 12.60 18.51 12.25
C GLN A 292 13.59 17.67 11.47
N HIS A 293 14.38 16.86 12.17
CA HIS A 293 15.40 15.99 11.58
C HIS A 293 14.87 14.57 11.30
N GLY A 294 15.61 13.84 10.47
CA GLY A 294 15.37 12.46 10.08
C GLY A 294 14.40 12.26 8.93
N TRP A 295 14.01 13.31 8.21
CA TRP A 295 12.98 13.22 7.18
C TRP A 295 13.57 13.02 5.78
N ARG A 296 13.24 11.90 5.13
CA ARG A 296 13.56 11.66 3.72
C ARG A 296 12.34 11.08 3.00
N GLY A 297 11.83 11.81 2.02
CA GLY A 297 10.50 11.51 1.48
C GLY A 297 9.43 11.71 2.56
N ASN A 298 8.49 10.78 2.70
CA ASN A 298 7.45 10.76 3.74
C ASN A 298 7.81 9.91 4.96
N PHE A 299 9.01 9.34 5.03
CA PHE A 299 9.45 8.55 6.20
C PHE A 299 10.39 9.35 7.10
N ARG A 300 10.36 8.99 8.38
CA ARG A 300 11.24 9.52 9.40
C ARG A 300 12.16 8.44 9.98
N GLY A 301 13.46 8.70 10.03
CA GLY A 301 14.47 7.73 10.45
C GLY A 301 14.87 6.71 9.37
N PHE A 302 14.22 6.72 8.20
CA PHE A 302 14.47 5.79 7.11
C PHE A 302 14.63 6.52 5.78
N VAL A 303 15.50 6.01 4.92
CA VAL A 303 15.71 6.49 3.55
C VAL A 303 15.10 5.48 2.58
N GLN A 304 14.05 5.89 1.86
CA GLN A 304 13.42 5.09 0.82
C GLN A 304 14.40 4.79 -0.31
N MET A 305 14.36 3.58 -0.89
CA MET A 305 15.14 3.21 -2.08
C MET A 305 14.84 4.16 -3.24
N ARG A 306 13.58 4.61 -3.38
CA ARG A 306 13.22 5.67 -4.34
C ARG A 306 14.14 6.90 -4.27
N LYS A 307 14.61 7.26 -3.07
CA LYS A 307 15.40 8.46 -2.79
C LYS A 307 16.90 8.28 -2.96
N SER A 308 17.37 7.08 -3.35
CA SER A 308 18.77 6.81 -3.71
C SER A 308 19.04 7.01 -5.21
N PHE A 309 17.99 7.15 -6.03
CA PHE A 309 18.15 7.43 -7.46
C PHE A 309 18.38 8.93 -7.71
N PRO A 310 19.10 9.30 -8.78
CA PRO A 310 19.19 10.69 -9.23
C PRO A 310 17.81 11.28 -9.48
N GLU A 311 17.65 12.59 -9.29
CA GLU A 311 16.36 13.28 -9.46
C GLU A 311 15.75 13.08 -10.85
N SER A 312 16.58 13.03 -11.90
CA SER A 312 16.13 12.77 -13.29
C SER A 312 15.51 11.39 -13.49
N VAL A 313 15.84 10.43 -12.63
CA VAL A 313 15.27 9.07 -12.61
C VAL A 313 14.06 9.03 -11.69
N GLU A 314 14.17 9.62 -10.50
CA GLU A 314 13.07 9.66 -9.51
C GLU A 314 11.85 10.44 -10.04
N ASN A 315 12.10 11.57 -10.70
CA ASN A 315 11.11 12.51 -11.19
C ASN A 315 11.34 12.75 -12.69
N ARG A 316 10.51 12.11 -13.51
CA ARG A 316 10.52 12.37 -14.95
C ARG A 316 10.00 13.77 -15.22
N GLY A 317 10.85 14.61 -15.82
CA GLY A 317 10.41 15.87 -16.40
C GLY A 317 9.46 15.63 -17.57
N ASP A 318 8.43 16.46 -17.69
CA ASP A 318 7.58 16.52 -18.88
C ASP A 318 7.99 17.73 -19.71
N SER A 319 8.59 17.49 -20.88
CA SER A 319 9.14 18.54 -21.74
C SER A 319 8.08 19.50 -22.30
N ARG A 320 6.79 19.21 -22.12
CA ARG A 320 5.68 20.11 -22.50
C ARG A 320 5.42 21.19 -21.45
N LEU A 321 5.96 21.03 -20.24
CA LEU A 321 5.90 22.07 -19.22
C LEU A 321 6.99 23.11 -19.53
N ASN A 322 6.56 24.30 -19.95
CA ASN A 322 7.43 25.47 -20.05
C ASN A 322 7.77 25.94 -18.63
N ILE A 323 8.76 25.30 -18.02
CA ILE A 323 9.38 25.80 -16.81
C ILE A 323 10.22 26.99 -17.27
N LEU A 324 9.71 28.20 -17.04
CA LEU A 324 10.56 29.38 -17.08
C LEU A 324 11.64 29.12 -16.02
N HIS A 325 12.84 28.79 -16.47
CA HIS A 325 14.01 29.01 -15.66
C HIS A 325 14.02 30.53 -15.44
N LEU A 326 13.50 30.96 -14.30
CA LEU A 326 13.84 32.27 -13.78
C LEU A 326 15.34 32.14 -13.53
N ASP A 327 16.13 32.63 -14.48
CA ASP A 327 17.55 32.88 -14.24
C ASP A 327 17.60 33.78 -13.00
N ASP A 328 18.20 33.27 -11.91
CA ASP A 328 18.42 33.99 -10.66
C ASP A 328 19.25 35.26 -10.87
#